data_AF-A0A8C2FHJ5-F1
#
_entry.id   AF-A0A8C2FHJ5-F1
#
_cell.length_a   1.000
_cell.length_b   1.000
_cell.length_c   1.000
_cell.angle_alpha   90.00
_cell.angle_beta   90.00
_cell.angle_gamma   90.00
#
_symmetry.space_group_name_H-M   'P 1'
#
loop_
_entity.id
_entity.type
_entity.pdbx_description
1 polymer ?
#
loop_
_entity_poly.entity_id
_entity_poly.type
_entity_poly.pdbx_seq_one_letter_code
_entity_poly.pdbx_strand_id
1 'polypeptide(L)' 'MAALHIALRNPPVNSKNPAIKERAQAVVLKVLTSFKSSDIEPAVKSLDKNGVDLLMKYIYKGFERPTEN' A
#
# COMPACT_ATOMS: atom_id res chain seq x y z
N MET A 1 -13.44 -0.33 9.54
CA MET A 1 -12.58 -0.52 8.35
C MET A 1 -11.23 0.11 8.68
N ALA A 2 -10.13 -0.67 8.65
CA ALA A 2 -8.80 -0.14 8.97
C ALA A 2 -8.20 0.62 7.77
N ALA A 3 -7.29 1.57 8.03
CA ALA A 3 -6.69 2.43 7.01
C ALA A 3 -6.01 1.65 5.87
N LEU A 4 -5.41 0.49 6.17
CA LEU A 4 -4.78 -0.39 5.18
C LEU A 4 -5.78 -0.94 4.16
N HIS A 5 -6.94 -1.45 4.60
CA HIS A 5 -7.99 -1.93 3.69
C HIS A 5 -8.53 -0.83 2.78
N ILE A 6 -8.62 0.39 3.29
CA ILE A 6 -9.10 1.54 2.51
C ILE A 6 -8.05 1.96 1.49
N ALA A 7 -6.77 2.02 1.88
CA ALA A 7 -5.68 2.40 0.99
C ALA A 7 -5.47 1.41 -0.17
N LEU A 8 -5.77 0.13 0.04
CA LEU A 8 -5.68 -0.92 -0.98
C LEU A 8 -6.96 -1.05 -1.84
N ARG A 9 -8.02 -0.30 -1.54
CA ARG A 9 -9.28 -0.39 -2.29
C ARG A 9 -9.17 0.32 -3.63
N ASN A 10 -9.68 -0.32 -4.70
CA ASN A 10 -9.73 0.23 -6.06
C ASN A 10 -8.38 0.77 -6.56
N PRO A 11 -7.32 -0.06 -6.61
CA PRO A 11 -6.01 0.39 -7.06
C PRO A 11 -6.08 0.88 -8.52
N PRO A 12 -5.43 2.00 -8.88
CA PRO A 12 -5.48 2.56 -10.24
C PRO A 12 -4.57 1.80 -11.23
N VAL A 13 -4.62 0.46 -11.21
CA VAL A 13 -3.76 -0.43 -12.01
C VAL A 13 -3.92 -0.15 -13.50
N ASN A 14 -5.18 0.03 -13.94
CA ASN A 14 -5.53 0.26 -15.35
C ASN A 14 -5.50 1.73 -15.76
N SER A 15 -5.20 2.66 -14.84
CA SER A 15 -5.11 4.08 -15.17
C SER A 15 -3.95 4.33 -16.12
N LYS A 16 -4.16 5.12 -17.17
CA LYS A 16 -3.06 5.64 -18.02
C LYS A 16 -2.45 6.91 -17.43
N ASN A 17 -3.06 7.50 -16.40
CA ASN A 17 -2.59 8.71 -15.77
C ASN A 17 -1.51 8.39 -14.71
N PRO A 18 -0.24 8.77 -14.93
CA PRO A 18 0.85 8.48 -14.00
C PRO A 18 0.66 9.17 -12.64
N ALA A 19 0.10 10.38 -12.61
CA ALA A 19 -0.12 11.14 -11.38
C ALA A 19 -1.11 10.45 -10.42
N ILE A 20 -2.12 9.76 -10.96
CA ILE A 20 -3.06 8.98 -10.14
C ILE A 20 -2.37 7.76 -9.53
N LYS A 21 -1.49 7.09 -10.28
CA LYS A 21 -0.72 5.94 -9.76
C LYS A 21 0.25 6.37 -8.65
N GLU A 22 0.89 7.51 -8.83
CA GLU A 22 1.79 8.09 -7.84
C GLU A 22 1.05 8.52 -6.58
N ARG A 23 -0.09 9.19 -6.72
CA ARG A 23 -0.92 9.59 -5.57
C ARG A 23 -1.42 8.38 -4.77
N ALA A 24 -1.88 7.32 -5.44
CA ALA A 24 -2.30 6.10 -4.75
C ALA A 24 -1.12 5.44 -4.02
N GLN A 25 0.06 5.38 -4.65
CA GLN A 25 1.27 4.87 -4.02
C GLN A 25 1.65 5.68 -2.78
N ALA A 26 1.63 7.01 -2.85
CA ALA A 26 1.96 7.87 -1.72
C ALA A 26 1.03 7.64 -0.52
N VAL A 27 -0.28 7.43 -0.78
CA VAL A 27 -1.25 7.11 0.28
C VAL A 27 -0.94 5.75 0.91
N VAL A 28 -0.68 4.72 0.11
CA VAL A 28 -0.34 3.39 0.63
C VAL A 28 0.95 3.44 1.44
N LEU A 29 2.00 4.10 0.93
CA LEU A 29 3.28 4.22 1.63
C LEU A 29 3.14 4.96 2.96
N LYS A 30 2.35 6.04 3.00
CA LYS A 30 2.05 6.77 4.25
C LYS A 30 1.36 5.87 5.27
N VAL A 31 0.44 5.02 4.84
CA VAL A 31 -0.22 4.05 5.73
C VAL A 31 0.79 3.03 6.24
N LEU A 32 1.58 2.41 5.34
CA LEU A 32 2.57 1.40 5.71
C LEU A 32 3.63 1.93 6.69
N THR A 33 4.13 3.14 6.47
CA THR A 33 5.15 3.76 7.33
C THR A 33 4.59 4.26 8.66
N SER A 34 3.26 4.39 8.80
CA SER A 34 2.62 4.74 10.08
C SER A 34 2.41 3.54 11.02
N PHE A 35 2.63 2.31 10.55
CA PHE A 35 2.48 1.11 11.35
C PHE A 35 3.61 0.98 12.39
N LYS A 36 3.24 0.61 13.61
CA LYS A 36 4.19 0.03 14.56
C LYS A 36 4.53 -1.38 14.10
N SER A 37 5.77 -1.82 14.30
CA SER A 37 6.22 -3.16 13.91
C SER A 37 5.36 -4.27 14.53
N SER A 38 4.85 -4.07 15.75
CA SER A 38 3.93 -5.00 16.44
C SER A 38 2.61 -5.23 15.71
N ASP A 39 2.16 -4.25 14.92
CA ASP A 39 0.82 -4.23 14.32
C ASP A 39 0.85 -4.66 12.85
N ILE A 40 2.04 -4.87 12.27
CA ILE A 40 2.22 -5.27 10.87
C ILE A 40 1.65 -6.67 10.62
N GLU A 41 2.07 -7.67 11.40
CA GLU A 41 1.65 -9.06 11.18
C GLU A 41 0.12 -9.24 11.33
N PRO A 42 -0.55 -8.70 12.37
CA PRO A 42 -2.01 -8.73 12.45
C PRO A 42 -2.70 -8.04 11.26
N ALA A 43 -2.16 -6.90 10.79
CA ALA A 43 -2.73 -6.18 9.66
C ALA A 43 -2.60 -6.95 8.35
N VAL A 44 -1.46 -7.60 8.09
CA VAL A 44 -1.28 -8.46 6.92
C VAL A 44 -2.20 -9.68 6.96
N LYS A 45 -2.36 -10.31 8.13
CA LYS A 45 -3.29 -11.45 8.33
C LYS A 45 -4.76 -11.10 8.08
N SER A 46 -5.11 -9.82 8.17
CA SER A 46 -6.48 -9.33 7.93
C SER A 46 -6.82 -9.08 6.46
N LEU A 47 -5.85 -9.26 5.54
CA LEU A 47 -6.04 -9.14 4.10
C LEU A 47 -6.40 -10.50 3.49
N ASP A 48 -7.19 -10.47 2.41
CA ASP A 48 -7.40 -11.63 1.55
C ASP A 48 -6.19 -11.84 0.62
N LYS A 49 -6.16 -12.97 -0.11
CA LYS A 49 -5.05 -13.28 -1.02
C LYS A 49 -4.79 -12.16 -2.04
N ASN A 50 -5.84 -11.57 -2.59
CA ASN A 50 -5.72 -10.47 -3.54
C ASN A 50 -5.14 -9.21 -2.90
N GLY A 51 -5.54 -8.90 -1.65
CA GLY A 51 -5.00 -7.79 -0.88
C GLY A 51 -3.52 -7.97 -0.55
N VAL A 52 -3.09 -9.19 -0.21
CA VAL A 52 -1.66 -9.51 0.02
C VAL A 52 -0.84 -9.35 -1.26
N ASP A 53 -1.33 -9.87 -2.39
CA ASP A 53 -0.65 -9.72 -3.69
C ASP A 53 -0.54 -8.25 -4.11
N LEU A 54 -1.59 -7.46 -3.86
CA LEU A 54 -1.58 -6.02 -4.14
C LEU A 54 -0.62 -5.26 -3.22
N LEU A 55 -0.60 -5.60 -1.93
CA LEU A 55 0.34 -5.05 -0.95
C LEU A 55 1.79 -5.27 -1.41
N MET A 56 2.11 -6.47 -1.89
CA MET A 56 3.46 -6.79 -2.39
C MET A 56 3.89 -5.87 -3.54
N LYS A 57 2.99 -5.56 -4.47
CA LYS A 57 3.26 -4.64 -5.59
C LYS A 57 3.61 -3.24 -5.09
N TYR A 58 2.89 -2.74 -4.07
CA TYR A 58 3.17 -1.43 -3.49
C TYR A 58 4.50 -1.39 -2.72
N ILE A 59 4.87 -2.49 -2.04
CA ILE A 59 6.17 -2.59 -1.35
C ILE A 59 7.32 -2.52 -2.35
N TYR A 60 7.30 -3.34 -3.41
CA TYR A 60 8.35 -3.29 -4.44
C TYR A 60 8.46 -1.90 -5.09
N LYS A 61 7.32 -1.28 -5.38
CA LYS A 61 7.31 0.06 -5.97
C LYS A 61 7.81 1.13 -4.99
N GLY A 62 7.65 0.92 -3.68
CA GLY A 62 8.24 1.76 -2.64
C GLY A 62 9.77 1.68 -2.64
N PHE A 63 10.35 0.50 -2.86
CA PHE A 63 11.80 0.33 -2.94
C PHE A 63 12.44 1.00 -4.16
N GLU A 64 11.71 1.20 -5.25
CA GLU A 64 12.19 1.96 -6.42
C GLU A 64 12.46 3.45 -6.10
N ARG A 65 11.81 3.98 -5.05
CA ARG A 65 11.88 5.39 -4.65
C ARG A 65 12.09 5.48 -3.14
N PRO A 66 13.28 5.13 -2.63
CA PRO A 66 13.56 5.25 -1.22
C PRO A 66 13.46 6.72 -0.82
N THR A 67 12.55 7.01 0.09
CA THR A 67 12.42 8.32 0.74
C THR A 67 12.74 8.12 2.22
N GLU A 68 13.61 8.95 2.78
CA GLU A 68 13.77 9.02 4.23
C GLU A 68 12.44 9.47 4.83
N ASN A 69 12.03 8.80 5.89
CA ASN A 69 10.73 8.97 6.54
C ASN A 69 10.94 9.33 8.00
#